data_AF-A0A2Z6PNB6-F1
#
_entry.id   AF-A0A2Z6PNB6-F1
#
_cell.length_a   1.000
_cell.length_b   1.000
_cell.length_c   1.000
_cell.angle_alpha   90.00
_cell.angle_beta   90.00
_cell.angle_gamma   90.00
#
_symmetry.space_group_name_H-M   'P 1'
#
loop_
_entity.id
_entity.type
_entity.pdbx_description
1 polymer ?
#
loop_
_entity_poly.entity_id
_entity_poly.type
_entity_poly.pdbx_seq_one_letter_code
_entity_poly.pdbx_strand_id
1 'polypeptide(L)'
;MANAKALVKKDGGEIHVTHKEGDPYNKWDLVRKAEKRGLFLHQTVPFFKDDYPGYDNKRAHGKLSDLSFPVGEASTYKFKLKTSLSII
;
A
#
# COMPACT_ATOMS: atom_id res chain seq x y z
N MET A 1 12.57 -15.93 4.11
CA MET A 1 11.68 -15.04 3.33
C MET A 1 12.26 -13.63 3.29
N ALA A 2 12.53 -13.10 2.09
CA ALA A 2 12.73 -11.66 1.91
C ALA A 2 11.35 -10.98 1.85
N ASN A 3 11.19 -9.84 2.51
CA ASN A 3 9.98 -9.01 2.40
C ASN A 3 10.24 -7.82 1.46
N ALA A 4 9.20 -7.07 1.10
CA ALA A 4 9.33 -5.94 0.17
C ALA A 4 10.42 -4.94 0.59
N LYS A 5 10.58 -4.68 1.90
CA LYS A 5 11.61 -3.78 2.44
C LYS A 5 13.03 -4.16 2.00
N ALA A 6 13.33 -5.45 1.85
CA ALA A 6 14.65 -5.91 1.42
C ALA A 6 14.98 -5.56 -0.04
N LEU A 7 13.97 -5.23 -0.84
CA LEU A 7 14.10 -4.87 -2.26
C LEU A 7 14.11 -3.36 -2.50
N VAL A 8 13.86 -2.55 -1.46
CA VAL A 8 13.77 -1.08 -1.58
C VAL A 8 15.17 -0.49 -1.64
N LYS A 9 15.44 0.29 -2.69
CA LYS A 9 16.66 1.10 -2.78
C LYS A 9 16.66 2.18 -1.69
N LYS A 10 17.79 2.37 -1.02
CA LYS A 10 17.95 3.43 0.00
C LYS A 10 17.65 4.81 -0.55
N ASP A 11 18.11 5.07 -1.78
CA ASP A 11 17.86 6.32 -2.49
C ASP A 11 16.68 6.16 -3.45
N GLY A 12 15.72 7.08 -3.36
CA GLY A 12 14.52 7.15 -4.21
C GLY A 12 13.54 5.97 -4.13
N GLY A 13 13.84 4.87 -3.44
CA GLY A 13 12.99 3.68 -3.40
C GLY A 13 11.75 3.84 -2.53
N GLU A 14 10.61 3.34 -3.02
CA GLU A 14 9.32 3.41 -2.33
C GLU A 14 8.59 2.06 -2.31
N ILE A 15 7.76 1.85 -1.28
CA ILE A 15 6.76 0.78 -1.22
C ILE A 15 5.40 1.43 -1.31
N HIS A 16 4.60 1.06 -2.31
CA HIS A 16 3.24 1.56 -2.48
C HIS A 16 2.26 0.48 -2.08
N VAL A 17 1.33 0.81 -1.19
CA VAL A 17 0.26 -0.09 -0.75
C VAL A 17 -1.06 0.60 -1.00
N THR A 18 -1.83 0.11 -1.98
CA THR A 18 -3.22 0.53 -2.19
C THR A 18 -4.13 -0.28 -1.27
N HIS A 19 -4.92 0.42 -0.46
CA HIS A 19 -5.78 -0.20 0.54
C HIS A 19 -7.13 0.49 0.60
N LYS A 20 -8.17 -0.29 0.88
CA LYS A 20 -9.53 0.21 1.03
C LYS A 20 -9.65 1.02 2.32
N GLU A 21 -10.41 2.11 2.26
CA GLU A 21 -10.68 2.97 3.41
C GLU A 21 -11.96 2.54 4.14
N GLY A 22 -12.17 3.12 5.33
CA GLY A 22 -13.35 2.91 6.15
C GLY A 22 -13.34 1.60 6.94
N ASP A 23 -14.41 1.37 7.72
CA ASP A 23 -14.55 0.18 8.55
C ASP A 23 -14.81 -1.07 7.68
N PRO A 24 -14.18 -2.23 7.97
CA PRO A 24 -13.21 -2.50 9.04
C PRO A 24 -11.74 -2.31 8.63
N TYR A 25 -11.49 -1.85 7.41
CA TYR A 25 -10.17 -1.83 6.78
C TYR A 25 -9.22 -0.81 7.43
N ASN A 26 -9.73 0.33 7.89
CA ASN A 26 -8.97 1.35 8.61
C ASN A 26 -8.33 0.82 9.91
N LYS A 27 -8.94 -0.20 10.56
CA LYS A 27 -8.41 -0.86 11.77
C LYS A 27 -7.10 -1.61 11.51
N TRP A 28 -6.71 -1.83 10.25
CA TRP A 28 -5.45 -2.47 9.92
C TRP A 28 -4.24 -1.60 10.23
N ASP A 29 -4.42 -0.27 10.34
CA ASP A 29 -3.39 0.68 10.79
C ASP A 29 -2.04 0.47 10.08
N LEU A 30 -2.09 0.62 8.74
CA LEU A 30 -0.95 0.38 7.86
C LEU A 30 0.26 1.23 8.23
N VAL A 31 0.03 2.48 8.62
CA VAL A 31 1.08 3.43 8.98
C VAL A 31 1.85 2.92 10.20
N ARG A 32 1.17 2.58 11.29
CA ARG A 32 1.83 2.04 12.50
C ARG A 32 2.54 0.72 12.22
N LYS A 33 1.96 -0.15 11.37
CA LYS A 33 2.61 -1.40 10.96
C LYS A 33 3.90 -1.14 10.17
N ALA A 34 3.89 -0.19 9.23
CA ALA A 34 5.06 0.19 8.45
C ALA A 34 6.16 0.81 9.35
N GLU A 35 5.78 1.67 10.30
CA GLU A 35 6.72 2.28 11.25
C GLU A 35 7.46 1.26 12.11
N LYS A 36 6.74 0.25 12.64
CA LYS A 36 7.35 -0.88 13.37
C LYS A 36 8.34 -1.68 12.52
N ARG A 37 8.29 -1.55 11.19
CA ARG A 37 9.23 -2.15 10.25
C ARG A 37 10.32 -1.18 9.79
N GLY A 38 10.45 0.00 10.39
CA GLY A 38 11.47 0.99 10.03
C GLY A 38 11.20 1.68 8.68
N LEU A 39 9.93 1.81 8.32
CA LEU A 39 9.46 2.61 7.20
C LEU A 39 8.77 3.88 7.73
N PHE A 40 8.71 4.95 6.94
CA PHE A 40 7.87 6.10 7.24
C PHE A 40 6.92 6.37 6.08
N LEU A 41 5.73 6.88 6.38
CA LEU A 41 4.77 7.31 5.37
C LEU A 41 5.27 8.63 4.78
N HIS A 42 5.54 8.65 3.48
CA HIS A 42 5.96 9.85 2.76
C HIS A 42 4.77 10.58 2.13
N GLN A 43 3.78 9.84 1.61
CA GLN A 43 2.62 10.40 0.93
C GLN A 43 1.44 9.41 1.00
N THR A 44 0.22 9.95 1.07
CA THR A 44 -1.02 9.22 0.77
C THR A 44 -1.73 9.93 -0.37
N VAL A 45 -2.18 9.18 -1.37
CA VAL A 45 -2.99 9.71 -2.48
C VAL A 45 -4.25 8.87 -2.65
N PRO A 46 -5.40 9.45 -3.04
CA PRO A 46 -6.57 8.66 -3.39
C PRO A 46 -6.23 7.69 -4.52
N PHE A 47 -6.86 6.51 -4.52
CA PHE A 47 -6.80 5.57 -5.62
C PHE A 47 -7.99 5.81 -6.56
N PHE A 48 -7.69 6.10 -7.82
CA PHE A 48 -8.66 6.09 -8.90
C PHE A 48 -8.31 4.97 -9.87
N LYS A 49 -9.29 4.12 -10.19
CA LYS A 49 -9.10 3.02 -11.15
C LYS A 49 -8.61 3.53 -12.51
N ASP A 50 -9.07 4.71 -12.92
CA ASP A 50 -8.79 5.30 -14.22
C ASP A 50 -7.32 5.72 -14.38
N ASP A 51 -6.59 5.92 -13.27
CA ASP A 51 -5.15 6.20 -13.29
C ASP A 51 -4.31 4.95 -13.65
N TYR A 52 -4.92 3.76 -13.68
CA TYR A 52 -4.23 2.49 -13.90
C TYR A 52 -4.85 1.71 -15.07
N PRO A 53 -4.50 2.05 -16.32
CA PRO A 53 -4.96 1.31 -17.49
C PRO A 53 -4.64 -0.18 -17.38
N GLY A 54 -5.66 -1.03 -17.56
CA GLY A 54 -5.53 -2.48 -17.45
C GLY A 54 -5.74 -3.04 -16.04
N TYR A 55 -5.95 -2.21 -15.03
CA TYR A 55 -6.39 -2.69 -13.72
C TYR A 55 -7.82 -3.24 -13.80
N ASP A 56 -7.96 -4.54 -13.53
CA ASP A 56 -9.26 -5.20 -13.42
C ASP A 56 -9.29 -6.08 -12.17
N ASN A 57 -10.10 -5.70 -11.19
CA ASN A 57 -10.17 -6.40 -9.91
C ASN A 57 -11.13 -7.58 -10.00
N LYS A 58 -10.69 -8.73 -9.49
CA LYS A 58 -11.48 -9.97 -9.46
C LYS A 58 -11.69 -10.44 -8.02
N ARG A 59 -12.75 -11.19 -7.79
CA ARG A 59 -13.02 -11.82 -6.49
C ARG A 59 -12.04 -12.97 -6.28
N ALA A 60 -11.60 -13.17 -5.04
CA ALA A 60 -10.55 -14.15 -4.75
C ALA A 60 -10.97 -15.61 -5.04
N HIS A 61 -12.17 -16.02 -4.62
CA HIS A 61 -12.59 -17.43 -4.69
C HIS A 61 -14.12 -17.57 -4.87
N GLY A 62 -14.56 -18.73 -5.37
CA GLY A 62 -15.97 -19.13 -5.50
C GLY A 62 -16.47 -19.13 -6.95
N LYS A 63 -17.76 -19.46 -7.15
CA LYS A 63 -18.37 -19.58 -8.48
C LYS A 63 -18.34 -18.30 -9.32
N LEU A 64 -18.10 -17.15 -8.68
CA LEU A 64 -18.06 -15.83 -9.30
C LEU A 64 -16.68 -15.17 -9.18
N SER A 65 -15.60 -15.96 -9.03
CA SER A 65 -14.23 -15.45 -8.83
C SER A 65 -13.80 -14.46 -9.91
N ASP A 66 -14.14 -14.73 -11.17
CA ASP A 66 -13.75 -13.85 -12.28
C ASP A 66 -14.56 -12.55 -12.38
N LEU A 67 -15.63 -12.38 -11.59
CA LEU A 67 -16.38 -11.13 -11.58
C LEU A 67 -15.66 -10.06 -10.75
N SER A 68 -15.86 -8.81 -11.17
CA SER A 68 -15.43 -7.66 -10.40
C SER A 68 -16.32 -7.39 -9.18
N PHE A 69 -15.84 -6.47 -8.35
CA PHE A 69 -16.57 -5.96 -7.19
C PHE A 69 -16.33 -4.45 -7.02
N PRO A 70 -17.24 -3.71 -6.38
CA PRO A 70 -17.00 -2.30 -6.09
C PRO A 70 -15.80 -2.13 -5.16
N VAL A 71 -14.74 -1.47 -5.66
CA VAL A 71 -13.55 -1.17 -4.85
C VAL A 71 -13.93 -0.25 -3.68
N GLY A 72 -14.78 0.75 -3.94
CA GLY A 72 -15.12 1.80 -2.98
C GLY A 72 -13.98 2.78 -2.79
N GLU A 73 -14.02 3.58 -1.73
CA GLU A 73 -12.93 4.49 -1.38
C GLU A 73 -11.68 3.70 -1.00
N ALA A 74 -10.56 4.06 -1.63
CA ALA A 74 -9.25 3.47 -1.38
C ALA A 74 -8.18 4.54 -1.53
N SER A 75 -7.06 4.36 -0.82
CA SER A 75 -5.89 5.22 -0.94
C SER A 75 -4.63 4.40 -1.18
N THR A 76 -3.65 5.00 -1.86
CA THR A 76 -2.31 4.46 -2.00
C THR A 76 -1.38 5.15 -1.00
N TYR A 77 -0.84 4.36 -0.08
CA TYR A 77 0.12 4.76 0.93
C TYR A 77 1.53 4.49 0.40
N LYS A 78 2.36 5.53 0.33
CA LYS A 78 3.73 5.46 -0.18
C LYS A 78 4.72 5.56 0.97
N PHE A 79 5.47 4.48 1.19
CA PHE A 79 6.42 4.37 2.27
C PHE A 79 7.86 4.41 1.78
N LYS A 80 8.74 5.04 2.55
CA LYS A 80 10.20 5.06 2.33
C LYS A 80 10.92 4.40 3.51
N LEU A 81 12.16 3.96 3.28
CA LEU A 81 13.03 3.52 4.36
C LEU A 81 13.29 4.69 5.31
N LYS A 82 13.17 4.47 6.63
CA LYS A 82 13.68 5.44 7.60
C LYS A 82 15.20 5.50 7.47
N THR A 83 15.72 6.61 6.97
CA THR A 83 17.14 6.91 7.05
C THR A 83 17.46 7.23 8.50
N SER A 84 18.40 6.52 9.11
CA SER A 84 18.97 6.98 10.37
C SER A 84 19.59 8.35 10.09
N LEU A 85 19.06 9.42 10.68
CA LEU A 85 19.77 10.69 10.73
C LEU A 85 21.13 10.40 11.36
N SER A 86 22.20 10.49 10.56
CA SER A 86 23.52 10.77 11.11
C SER A 86 23.37 12.14 11.76
N ILE A 87 23.28 12.15 13.09
CA ILE A 87 23.50 13.38 13.86
C ILE A 87 24.90 13.84 13.44
N ILE A 88 24.97 14.97 12.74
CA ILE A 88 26.21 15.72 12.57
C ILE A 88 26.42 16.51 13.84
#